data_AF-A0A497PHJ2-F1
#
_entry.id   AF-A0A497PHJ2-F1
#
_cell.length_a   1.000
_cell.length_b   1.000
_cell.length_c   1.000
_cell.angle_alpha   90.00
_cell.angle_beta   90.00
_cell.angle_gamma   90.00
#
_symmetry.space_group_name_H-M   'P 1'
#
loop_
_entity.id
_entity.type
_entity.pdbx_description
1 polymer ?
#
loop_
_entity_poly.entity_id
_entity_poly.type
_entity_poly.pdbx_seq_one_letter_code
_entity_poly.pdbx_strand_id
1 'polypeptide(L)'
;KNGVKLIYTCSNSEEGKELLRSKQCVFIVPNHYKTFPTQSYSLATASGWVLKYRSRKFSGAFPLSGHADFNQLVNYVKKVKPKQVFTIHGNQEYFSKYLSRELGTRAYPITSINQKPLQEFL
;
A
#
# COMPACT_ATOMS: atom_id res chain seq x y z
N LYS A 1 16.78 -13.16 0.02
CA LYS A 1 15.65 -13.11 -0.94
C LYS A 1 14.44 -13.72 -0.25
N ASN A 2 13.53 -12.89 0.28
CA ASN A 2 12.40 -13.36 1.08
C ASN A 2 11.13 -13.29 0.23
N GLY A 3 10.95 -14.24 -0.68
CA GLY A 3 9.77 -14.32 -1.53
C GLY A 3 9.48 -15.77 -1.90
N VAL A 4 8.21 -16.16 -1.79
CA VAL A 4 7.72 -17.46 -2.24
C VAL A 4 7.14 -17.27 -3.63
N LYS A 5 7.57 -18.08 -4.60
CA LYS A 5 6.98 -18.07 -5.94
C LYS A 5 5.56 -18.63 -5.83
N LEU A 6 4.57 -17.83 -6.23
CA LEU A 6 3.18 -18.25 -6.30
C LEU A 6 2.84 -18.74 -7.71
N ILE A 7 1.97 -19.74 -7.77
CA ILE A 7 1.31 -20.20 -9.01
C ILE A 7 -0.08 -19.58 -9.01
N TYR A 8 -0.46 -18.96 -10.11
CA TYR A 8 -1.76 -18.31 -10.26
C TYR A 8 -2.55 -18.96 -11.39
N THR A 9 -3.85 -19.10 -11.18
CA THR A 9 -4.80 -19.63 -12.16
C THR A 9 -5.97 -18.66 -12.26
N CYS A 10 -6.49 -18.44 -13.47
CA CYS A 10 -7.63 -17.56 -13.66
C CYS A 10 -8.89 -18.19 -13.04
N SER A 11 -9.65 -17.42 -12.26
CA SER A 11 -10.90 -17.88 -11.64
C SER A 11 -11.94 -18.38 -12.64
N ASN A 12 -11.87 -17.91 -13.89
CA ASN A 12 -12.82 -18.26 -14.95
C ASN A 12 -12.42 -19.52 -15.72
N SER A 13 -11.22 -20.05 -15.50
CA SER A 13 -10.76 -21.33 -16.09
C SER A 13 -11.41 -22.52 -15.38
N GLU A 14 -11.45 -23.69 -16.04
CA GLU A 14 -11.98 -24.91 -15.43
C GLU A 14 -11.18 -25.33 -14.19
N GLU A 15 -9.85 -25.26 -14.26
CA GLU A 15 -8.97 -25.49 -13.11
C GLU A 15 -9.25 -24.51 -11.96
N GLY A 16 -9.44 -23.23 -12.27
CA GLY A 16 -9.77 -22.21 -11.27
C GLY A 16 -11.12 -22.46 -10.58
N LYS A 17 -12.14 -22.86 -11.34
CA LYS A 17 -13.46 -23.25 -10.80
C LYS A 17 -13.35 -24.46 -9.88
N GLU A 18 -12.54 -25.44 -10.25
CA GLU A 18 -12.33 -26.65 -9.45
C GLU A 18 -11.57 -26.36 -8.15
N LEU A 19 -10.55 -25.49 -8.19
CA LEU A 19 -9.85 -25.00 -7.02
C LEU A 19 -10.78 -24.26 -6.04
N LEU A 20 -11.69 -23.43 -6.57
CA LEU A 20 -12.69 -22.74 -5.76
C LEU A 20 -13.69 -23.71 -5.11
N ARG A 21 -14.15 -24.74 -5.83
CA ARG A 21 -15.05 -25.77 -5.31
C ARG A 21 -14.38 -26.62 -4.23
N SER A 22 -13.13 -27.03 -4.45
CA SER A 22 -12.35 -27.86 -3.52
C SER A 22 -11.88 -27.13 -2.26
N LYS A 23 -11.96 -25.78 -2.24
CA LYS A 23 -11.48 -24.92 -1.14
C LYS A 23 -9.97 -25.02 -0.88
N GLN A 24 -9.19 -25.51 -1.83
CA GLN A 24 -7.74 -25.67 -1.73
C GLN A 24 -6.99 -24.50 -2.39
N CYS A 25 -7.53 -23.29 -2.27
CA CYS A 25 -6.94 -22.10 -2.90
C CYS A 25 -7.14 -20.83 -2.06
N VAL A 26 -6.28 -19.84 -2.32
CA VAL A 26 -6.49 -18.45 -1.93
C VAL A 26 -6.90 -17.67 -3.17
N PHE A 27 -8.03 -16.97 -3.10
CA PHE A 27 -8.45 -16.06 -4.15
C PHE A 27 -8.10 -14.62 -3.77
N ILE A 28 -7.47 -13.88 -4.68
CA ILE A 28 -7.07 -12.49 -4.49
C ILE A 28 -7.96 -11.63 -5.36
N VAL A 29 -8.63 -10.65 -4.75
CA VAL A 29 -9.54 -9.75 -5.46
C VAL A 29 -9.23 -8.29 -5.13
N PRO A 30 -9.44 -7.35 -6.07
CA PRO A 30 -9.36 -5.93 -5.76
C PRO A 30 -10.35 -5.52 -4.67
N ASN A 31 -10.03 -4.46 -3.91
CA ASN A 31 -10.89 -3.98 -2.82
C ASN A 31 -12.31 -3.56 -3.27
N HIS A 32 -12.53 -3.25 -4.54
CA HIS A 32 -13.85 -2.89 -5.08
C HIS A 32 -14.67 -4.10 -5.55
N TYR A 33 -14.11 -5.31 -5.52
CA TYR A 33 -14.81 -6.52 -5.91
C TYR A 33 -15.84 -6.90 -4.83
N LYS A 34 -17.12 -6.95 -5.21
CA LYS A 34 -18.24 -7.19 -4.29
C LYS A 34 -18.81 -8.59 -4.37
N THR A 35 -18.50 -9.33 -5.42
CA THR A 35 -18.99 -10.70 -5.61
C THR A 35 -18.02 -11.64 -4.93
N PHE A 36 -18.51 -12.55 -4.09
CA PHE A 36 -17.66 -13.55 -3.44
C PHE A 36 -18.20 -14.93 -3.75
N PRO A 37 -17.35 -15.98 -3.68
CA PRO A 37 -17.82 -17.36 -3.76
C PRO A 37 -18.93 -17.61 -2.74
N THR A 38 -19.92 -18.43 -3.10
CA THR A 38 -21.06 -18.78 -2.22
C THR A 38 -20.66 -19.73 -1.10
N GLN A 39 -19.52 -20.40 -1.23
CA GLN A 39 -18.95 -21.30 -0.23
C GLN A 39 -18.44 -20.53 0.98
N SER A 40 -18.33 -21.19 2.14
CA SER A 40 -17.67 -20.60 3.32
C SER A 40 -16.21 -20.26 3.01
N TYR A 41 -15.79 -19.03 3.37
CA TYR A 41 -14.43 -18.53 3.24
C TYR A 41 -14.01 -17.73 4.48
N SER A 42 -12.71 -17.65 4.72
CA SER A 42 -12.11 -16.68 5.65
C SER A 42 -11.63 -15.47 4.87
N LEU A 43 -12.02 -14.27 5.29
CA LEU A 43 -11.69 -13.04 4.58
C LEU A 43 -10.53 -12.31 5.26
N ALA A 44 -9.51 -11.94 4.50
CA ALA A 44 -8.44 -11.07 4.96
C ALA A 44 -8.26 -9.86 4.05
N THR A 45 -7.69 -8.78 4.59
CA THR A 45 -7.39 -7.55 3.83
C THR A 45 -5.90 -7.25 3.87
N ALA A 46 -5.36 -6.76 2.75
CA ALA A 46 -4.00 -6.26 2.65
C ALA A 46 -4.04 -4.78 2.21
N SER A 47 -3.68 -3.87 3.11
CA SER A 47 -3.73 -2.41 2.85
C SER A 47 -2.88 -1.64 3.85
N GLY A 48 -2.29 -0.51 3.44
CA GLY A 48 -1.54 0.38 4.33
C GLY A 48 -2.43 1.01 5.41
N TRP A 49 -3.74 1.06 5.15
CA TRP A 49 -4.72 1.63 6.06
C TRP A 49 -5.07 0.72 7.24
N VAL A 50 -4.73 -0.57 7.19
CA VAL A 50 -5.11 -1.53 8.25
C VAL A 50 -4.47 -1.20 9.60
N LEU A 51 -3.35 -0.45 9.60
CA LEU A 51 -2.68 0.03 10.80
C LEU A 51 -3.52 1.08 11.55
N LYS A 52 -4.40 1.79 10.84
CA LYS A 52 -5.26 2.85 11.40
C LYS A 52 -6.73 2.46 11.47
N TYR A 53 -7.21 1.69 10.50
CA TYR A 53 -8.63 1.39 10.30
C TYR A 53 -8.88 -0.12 10.19
N ARG A 54 -8.58 -0.85 11.27
CA ARG A 54 -8.83 -2.30 11.31
C ARG A 54 -10.33 -2.58 11.42
N SER A 55 -10.89 -3.20 10.39
CA SER A 55 -12.30 -3.64 10.40
C SER A 55 -12.43 -5.04 11.01
N ARG A 56 -13.46 -5.22 11.85
CA ARG A 56 -13.84 -6.54 12.41
C ARG A 56 -14.41 -7.51 11.38
N LYS A 57 -14.73 -7.02 10.16
CA LYS A 57 -15.20 -7.86 9.05
C LYS A 57 -14.14 -8.87 8.58
N PHE A 58 -12.86 -8.54 8.78
CA PHE A 58 -11.75 -9.37 8.30
C PHE A 58 -11.22 -10.24 9.42
N SER A 59 -11.08 -11.54 9.15
CA SER A 59 -10.42 -12.51 10.02
C SER A 59 -8.91 -12.22 10.13
N GLY A 60 -8.31 -11.59 9.11
CA GLY A 60 -6.91 -11.17 9.09
C GLY A 60 -6.71 -9.80 8.42
N ALA A 61 -5.72 -9.05 8.87
CA ALA A 61 -5.36 -7.77 8.27
C ALA A 61 -3.83 -7.65 8.17
N PHE A 62 -3.34 -7.42 6.96
CA PHE A 62 -1.92 -7.40 6.63
C PHE A 62 -1.52 -5.99 6.18
N PRO A 63 -0.55 -5.34 6.83
CA PRO A 63 -0.08 -4.02 6.40
C PRO A 63 0.69 -4.19 5.10
N LEU A 64 0.11 -3.68 4.00
CA LEU A 64 0.71 -3.72 2.68
C LEU A 64 0.46 -2.40 1.96
N SER A 65 1.53 -1.70 1.61
CA SER A 65 1.48 -0.40 0.93
C SER A 65 2.53 -0.36 -0.18
N GLY A 66 2.22 0.35 -1.26
CA GLY A 66 3.20 0.71 -2.28
C GLY A 66 4.06 1.92 -1.89
N HIS A 67 3.79 2.56 -0.75
CA HIS A 67 4.57 3.70 -0.26
C HIS A 67 5.71 3.26 0.66
N ALA A 68 6.80 4.03 0.62
CA ALA A 68 7.91 3.86 1.54
C ALA A 68 7.51 4.21 2.98
N ASP A 69 7.98 3.41 3.94
CA ASP A 69 7.89 3.74 5.36
C ASP A 69 8.87 4.88 5.74
N PHE A 70 8.77 5.35 6.98
CA PHE A 70 9.60 6.43 7.48
C PHE A 70 11.11 6.15 7.36
N ASN A 71 11.56 4.96 7.77
CA ASN A 71 12.97 4.61 7.75
C ASN A 71 13.49 4.47 6.32
N GLN A 72 12.67 3.94 5.42
CA GLN A 72 12.96 3.86 3.99
C GLN A 72 13.12 5.26 3.38
N LEU A 73 12.24 6.22 3.72
CA LEU A 73 12.35 7.61 3.28
C LEU A 73 13.62 8.29 3.83
N VAL A 74 13.91 8.13 5.12
CA VAL A 74 15.15 8.66 5.73
C VAL A 74 16.38 8.09 5.05
N ASN A 75 16.41 6.76 4.85
CA ASN A 75 17.53 6.10 4.19
C ASN A 75 17.69 6.54 2.73
N TYR A 76 16.58 6.81 2.04
CA TYR A 76 16.61 7.36 0.69
C TYR A 76 17.29 8.73 0.67
N VAL A 77 16.90 9.66 1.56
CA VAL A 77 17.52 10.98 1.68
C VAL A 77 19.00 10.88 2.04
N LYS A 78 19.38 9.99 2.99
CA LYS A 78 20.78 9.73 3.38
C LYS A 78 21.64 9.29 2.19
N LYS A 79 21.10 8.42 1.34
CA LYS A 79 21.83 7.86 0.19
C LYS A 79 21.97 8.89 -0.93
N VAL A 80 20.92 9.66 -1.20
CA VAL A 80 20.90 10.64 -2.30
C VAL A 80 21.68 11.90 -1.94
N LYS A 81 21.72 12.30 -0.66
CA LYS A 81 22.35 13.54 -0.17
C LYS A 81 21.89 14.79 -0.95
N PRO A 82 20.57 15.05 -1.03
CA PRO A 82 20.06 16.17 -1.81
C PRO A 82 20.41 17.53 -1.15
N LYS A 83 20.55 18.58 -1.96
CA LYS A 83 20.76 19.95 -1.46
C LYS A 83 19.55 20.52 -0.71
N GLN A 84 18.35 20.10 -1.12
CA GLN A 84 17.05 20.48 -0.55
C GLN A 84 16.04 19.33 -0.72
N VAL A 85 15.08 19.24 0.20
CA VAL A 85 13.95 18.29 0.11
C VAL A 85 12.63 19.05 0.28
N PHE A 86 11.69 18.82 -0.62
CA PHE A 86 10.32 19.29 -0.45
C PHE A 86 9.43 18.12 -0.09
N THR A 87 8.77 18.20 1.07
CA THR A 87 7.87 17.14 1.54
C THR A 87 6.44 17.46 1.14
N ILE A 88 5.77 16.45 0.58
CA ILE A 88 4.38 16.51 0.14
C ILE A 88 3.62 15.31 0.70
N HIS A 89 2.32 15.48 0.91
CA HIS A 89 1.40 14.45 1.39
C HIS A 89 1.73 13.90 2.80
N GLY A 90 0.69 13.36 3.46
CA GLY A 90 0.84 12.77 4.79
C GLY A 90 1.37 13.77 5.83
N ASN A 91 2.31 13.33 6.67
CA ASN A 91 2.85 14.13 7.76
C ASN A 91 4.08 14.98 7.33
N GLN A 92 3.88 15.80 6.30
CA GLN A 92 4.93 16.54 5.59
C GLN A 92 5.70 17.52 6.49
N GLU A 93 5.03 18.19 7.42
CA GLU A 93 5.68 19.11 8.37
C GLU A 93 6.59 18.37 9.35
N TYR A 94 6.12 17.25 9.88
CA TYR A 94 6.93 16.45 10.80
C TYR A 94 8.17 15.91 10.09
N PHE A 95 7.99 15.36 8.88
CA PHE A 95 9.10 14.76 8.15
C PHE A 95 10.14 15.81 7.73
N SER A 96 9.73 16.99 7.24
CA SER A 96 10.67 18.07 6.93
C SER A 96 11.45 18.58 8.15
N LYS A 97 10.78 18.72 9.30
CA LYS A 97 11.43 19.06 10.57
C LYS A 97 12.44 17.99 10.98
N TYR A 98 12.08 16.70 10.87
CA TYR A 98 12.98 15.58 11.15
C TYR A 98 14.23 15.62 10.25
N LEU A 99 14.05 15.75 8.93
CA LEU A 99 15.17 15.85 7.99
C LEU A 99 16.10 17.03 8.30
N SER A 100 15.54 18.16 8.70
CA SER A 100 16.32 19.36 9.03
C SER A 100 17.09 19.19 10.33
N ARG A 101 16.47 18.63 11.38
CA ARG A 101 17.07 18.49 12.70
C ARG A 101 18.06 17.31 12.78
N GLU A 102 17.66 16.15 12.28
CA GLU A 102 18.41 14.91 12.47
C GLU A 102 19.42 14.64 11.35
N LEU A 103 19.21 15.20 10.15
CA LEU A 103 20.10 15.00 9.00
C LEU A 103 20.77 16.28 8.50
N GLY A 104 20.47 17.44 9.10
CA GLY A 104 20.96 18.73 8.60
C GLY A 104 20.54 19.05 7.17
N THR A 105 19.52 18.37 6.63
CA THR A 105 19.07 18.53 5.25
C THR A 105 18.04 19.65 5.20
N ARG A 106 18.27 20.67 4.36
CA ARG A 106 17.30 21.76 4.16
C ARG A 106 16.00 21.20 3.62
N ALA A 107 14.97 21.09 4.46
CA ALA A 107 13.71 20.47 4.08
C ALA A 107 12.52 21.38 4.40
N TYR A 108 11.56 21.44 3.48
CA TYR A 108 10.40 22.32 3.57
C TYR A 108 9.11 21.57 3.21
N PRO A 109 8.03 21.71 3.99
CA PRO A 109 6.73 21.17 3.61
C PRO A 109 6.06 22.08 2.58
N ILE A 110 5.42 21.48 1.57
CA ILE A 110 4.57 22.21 0.63
C ILE A 110 3.11 22.08 1.10
N THR A 111 2.56 23.15 1.66
CA THR A 111 1.22 23.17 2.28
C THR A 111 0.08 23.37 1.29
N SER A 112 0.33 24.01 0.15
CA SER A 112 -0.66 24.23 -0.90
C SER A 112 -0.21 23.56 -2.19
N ILE A 113 -0.84 22.43 -2.51
CA ILE A 113 -0.78 21.85 -3.84
C ILE A 113 -2.20 21.98 -4.38
N ASN A 114 -2.42 22.91 -5.32
CA ASN A 114 -3.62 22.91 -6.14
C ASN A 114 -3.52 21.71 -7.10
N GLN A 115 -3.65 20.50 -6.55
CA GLN A 115 -3.67 19.28 -7.37
C GLN A 115 -4.93 19.32 -8.22
N LYS A 116 -4.72 19.40 -9.53
CA LYS A 116 -5.77 19.20 -10.50
C LYS A 116 -5.74 17.74 -10.97
N PRO A 117 -6.87 17.04 -11.02
CA PRO A 117 -6.94 15.73 -11.67
C PRO A 117 -6.41 15.83 -13.11
N LEU A 118 -5.78 14.76 -13.61
CA LEU A 118 -5.24 14.71 -14.98
C LEU A 118 -6.31 15.05 -16.03
N GLN A 119 -7.57 14.70 -15.73
CA GLN A 119 -8.74 14.97 -16.55
C GLN A 119 -9.00 16.48 -16.78
N GLU A 120 -8.48 17.37 -15.94
CA GLU A 120 -8.61 18.82 -16.15
C GLU A 120 -7.64 19.37 -17.20
N PHE A 121 -6.71 18.55 -17.71
CA PHE A 121 -5.73 18.92 -18.74
C PHE A 121 -5.93 18.18 -20.07
N LEU A 122 -6.96 17.32 -20.15
CA LEU A 122 -7.36 16.57 -21.34
C LEU A 122 -8.63 17.19 -21.92
#